data_AF-A0A357T1S4-F1
#
_entry.id   AF-A0A357T1S4-F1
#
_cell.length_a   1.000
_cell.length_b   1.000
_cell.length_c   1.000
_cell.angle_alpha   90.00
_cell.angle_beta   90.00
_cell.angle_gamma   90.00
#
_symmetry.space_group_name_H-M   'P 1'
#
loop_
_entity.id
_entity.type
_entity.pdbx_description
1 polymer ?
#
loop_
_entity_poly.entity_id
_entity_poly.type
_entity_poly.pdbx_seq_one_letter_code
_entity_poly.pdbx_strand_id
1 'polypeptide(L)'
;HGLTAAEIQGRSQCQELTRFLKKYIPGFSDAYIIQTGVQVGFRESRRIKGLYSLTKEDVIFGKDFSDGVARGAFPIDIHSPVGASLFAEKIKKNRSYSIPYRCLVPIGLKGVHVAGRCISTTHEAHASTRVMATCFATGQAAGT
;
A
#
# COMPACT_ATOMS: atom_id res chain seq x y z
N HIS A 1 -5.95 -17.43 -11.01
CA HIS A 1 -6.89 -16.66 -11.84
C HIS A 1 -6.11 -15.68 -12.71
N GLY A 2 -6.43 -15.58 -14.00
CA GLY A 2 -5.72 -14.68 -14.94
C GLY A 2 -6.18 -13.22 -14.83
N LEU A 3 -5.34 -12.29 -15.31
CA LEU A 3 -5.61 -10.85 -15.32
C LEU A 3 -6.94 -10.47 -15.97
N THR A 4 -7.23 -11.07 -17.14
CA THR A 4 -8.47 -10.85 -17.88
C THR A 4 -9.71 -11.19 -17.06
N ALA A 5 -9.68 -12.28 -16.29
CA ALA A 5 -10.81 -12.69 -15.46
C ALA A 5 -11.06 -11.68 -14.32
N ALA A 6 -10.00 -11.19 -13.67
CA ALA A 6 -10.11 -10.15 -12.64
C ALA A 6 -10.64 -8.83 -13.22
N GLU A 7 -10.24 -8.48 -14.44
CA GLU A 7 -10.71 -7.29 -15.15
C GLU A 7 -12.20 -7.37 -15.53
N ILE A 8 -12.67 -8.52 -16.00
CA ILE A 8 -14.09 -8.78 -16.28
C ILE A 8 -14.90 -8.69 -14.99
N GLN A 9 -14.45 -9.38 -13.93
CA GLN A 9 -15.13 -9.39 -12.64
C GLN A 9 -15.23 -7.98 -12.04
N GLY A 10 -14.12 -7.23 -12.03
CA GLY A 10 -14.11 -5.86 -11.51
C GLY A 10 -15.07 -4.94 -12.26
N ARG A 11 -15.18 -5.08 -13.59
CA ARG A 11 -16.15 -4.31 -14.39
C ARG A 11 -17.60 -4.72 -14.10
N SER A 12 -17.87 -6.01 -13.90
CA SER A 12 -19.20 -6.47 -13.45
C SER A 12 -19.59 -5.84 -12.10
N GLN A 13 -18.66 -5.84 -11.15
CA GLN A 13 -18.87 -5.24 -9.82
C GLN A 13 -19.15 -3.73 -9.90
N CYS A 14 -18.48 -2.98 -10.80
CA CYS A 14 -18.80 -1.57 -11.03
C CYS A 14 -20.24 -1.39 -11.52
N GLN A 15 -20.72 -2.23 -12.44
CA GLN A 15 -22.08 -2.17 -12.96
C GLN A 15 -23.12 -2.56 -11.90
N GLU A 16 -22.83 -3.57 -11.08
CA GLU A 16 -23.65 -3.97 -9.94
C GLU A 16 -23.77 -2.84 -8.92
N LEU A 17 -22.65 -2.22 -8.52
CA LEU A 17 -22.64 -1.08 -7.61
C LEU A 17 -23.42 0.10 -8.20
N THR A 18 -23.27 0.38 -9.49
CA THR A 18 -24.03 1.44 -10.16
C THR A 18 -25.53 1.17 -10.08
N ARG A 19 -25.99 -0.04 -10.44
CA ARG A 19 -27.41 -0.42 -10.31
C ARG A 19 -27.92 -0.27 -8.88
N PHE A 20 -27.12 -0.69 -7.89
CA PHE A 20 -27.45 -0.51 -6.48
C PHE A 20 -27.61 0.97 -6.11
N LEU A 21 -26.63 1.81 -6.46
CA LEU A 21 -26.67 3.25 -6.16
C LEU A 21 -27.89 3.92 -6.80
N LYS A 22 -28.16 3.66 -8.09
CA LYS A 22 -29.32 4.21 -8.81
C LYS A 22 -30.66 3.79 -8.17
N LYS A 23 -30.74 2.56 -7.67
CA LYS A 23 -31.98 2.01 -7.09
C LYS A 23 -32.25 2.50 -5.68
N TYR A 24 -31.21 2.66 -4.86
CA TYR A 24 -31.37 2.86 -3.40
C TYR A 24 -30.93 4.22 -2.90
N ILE A 25 -30.21 5.02 -3.70
CA ILE A 25 -29.76 6.36 -3.29
C ILE A 25 -30.43 7.41 -4.20
N PRO A 26 -31.40 8.19 -3.69
CA PRO A 26 -32.20 9.13 -4.49
C PRO A 26 -31.39 10.10 -5.36
N GLY A 27 -30.20 10.52 -4.92
CA GLY A 27 -29.32 11.40 -5.69
C GLY A 27 -28.58 10.75 -6.87
N PHE A 28 -28.74 9.45 -7.08
CA PHE A 28 -28.03 8.68 -8.11
C PHE A 28 -28.94 8.18 -9.25
N SER A 29 -30.23 8.56 -9.31
CA SER A 29 -31.19 8.06 -10.31
C SER A 29 -30.70 8.19 -11.76
N ASP A 30 -30.00 9.27 -12.07
CA ASP A 30 -29.47 9.57 -13.41
C ASP A 30 -27.96 9.34 -13.52
N ALA A 31 -27.33 8.76 -12.49
CA ALA A 31 -25.91 8.46 -12.51
C ALA A 31 -25.59 7.39 -13.57
N TYR A 32 -24.40 7.51 -14.16
CA TYR A 32 -23.81 6.55 -15.08
C TYR A 32 -22.29 6.51 -14.89
N ILE A 33 -21.67 5.40 -15.27
CA ILE A 33 -20.21 5.26 -15.20
C ILE A 33 -19.59 6.02 -16.37
N ILE A 34 -18.74 7.01 -16.08
CA ILE A 34 -17.96 7.73 -17.09
C ILE A 34 -16.70 6.92 -17.46
N GLN A 35 -16.05 6.32 -16.46
CA GLN A 35 -14.82 5.56 -16.64
C GLN A 35 -14.61 4.56 -15.49
N THR A 36 -13.93 3.45 -15.78
CA THR A 36 -13.35 2.53 -14.78
C THR A 36 -11.83 2.58 -14.80
N GLY A 37 -11.17 1.94 -13.83
CA GLY A 37 -9.75 1.67 -13.93
C GLY A 37 -9.43 0.93 -15.25
N VAL A 38 -8.34 1.36 -15.91
CA VAL A 38 -7.91 0.76 -17.20
C VAL A 38 -7.53 -0.71 -16.99
N GLN A 39 -6.86 -0.97 -15.87
CA GLN A 39 -6.37 -2.28 -15.45
C GLN A 39 -6.67 -2.52 -13.96
N VAL A 40 -6.66 -3.78 -13.55
CA VAL A 40 -6.74 -4.14 -12.13
C VAL A 40 -5.45 -3.70 -11.42
N GLY A 41 -5.61 -2.95 -10.34
CA GLY A 41 -4.50 -2.46 -9.54
C GLY A 41 -3.94 -3.55 -8.61
N PHE A 42 -2.63 -3.73 -8.62
CA PHE A 42 -1.93 -4.57 -7.64
C PHE A 42 -1.53 -3.78 -6.42
N ARG A 43 -1.98 -4.23 -5.26
CA ARG A 43 -1.60 -3.63 -3.97
C ARG A 43 -0.20 -4.06 -3.54
N GLU A 44 0.30 -5.20 -4.00
CA GLU A 44 1.62 -5.72 -3.62
C GLU A 44 2.37 -6.25 -4.83
N SER A 45 3.68 -6.00 -4.87
CA SER A 45 4.57 -6.42 -5.95
C SER A 45 5.95 -6.76 -5.37
N ARG A 46 6.95 -6.96 -6.23
CA ARG A 46 8.31 -7.29 -5.80
C ARG A 46 8.89 -6.18 -4.90
N ARG A 47 9.57 -6.60 -3.84
CA ARG A 47 10.36 -5.74 -2.94
C ARG A 47 11.81 -6.20 -2.95
N ILE A 48 12.72 -5.30 -2.62
CA ILE A 48 14.12 -5.65 -2.41
C ILE A 48 14.32 -6.33 -1.05
N LYS A 49 15.38 -7.12 -0.96
CA LYS A 49 16.00 -7.44 0.32
C LYS A 49 17.03 -6.33 0.62
N GLY A 50 16.69 -5.46 1.57
CA GLY A 50 17.54 -4.34 1.96
C GLY A 50 18.48 -4.70 3.11
N LEU A 51 19.36 -3.77 3.48
CA LEU A 51 20.21 -3.88 4.66
C LEU A 51 19.42 -3.96 5.96
N TYR A 52 18.18 -3.48 5.96
CA TYR A 52 17.18 -3.69 7.00
C TYR A 52 15.82 -3.95 6.34
N SER A 53 14.97 -4.75 6.98
CA SER A 53 13.58 -4.96 6.56
C SER A 53 12.66 -4.45 7.66
N LEU A 54 11.89 -3.39 7.38
CA LEU A 54 10.93 -2.86 8.35
C LEU A 54 9.87 -3.92 8.69
N THR A 55 9.66 -4.18 9.97
CA THR A 55 8.73 -5.22 10.43
C THR A 55 7.38 -4.67 10.86
N LYS A 56 6.41 -5.58 11.03
CA LYS A 56 5.12 -5.28 11.64
C LYS A 56 5.31 -4.58 12.99
N GLU A 57 6.19 -5.10 13.83
CA GLU A 57 6.42 -4.60 15.18
C GLU A 57 7.00 -3.18 15.15
N ASP A 58 7.94 -2.91 14.23
CA ASP A 58 8.48 -1.55 14.04
C ASP A 58 7.36 -0.55 13.74
N VAL A 59 6.40 -0.93 12.89
CA VAL A 59 5.23 -0.13 12.55
C VAL A 59 4.29 0.03 13.74
N ILE A 60 3.85 -1.08 14.35
CA ILE A 60 2.83 -1.08 15.40
C ILE A 60 3.31 -0.37 16.67
N PHE A 61 4.58 -0.47 17.02
CA PHE A 61 5.14 0.19 18.19
C PHE A 61 5.67 1.60 17.90
N GLY A 62 5.60 2.07 16.64
CA GLY A 62 6.03 3.41 16.28
C GLY A 62 7.52 3.62 16.51
N LYS A 63 8.35 2.69 16.03
CA LYS A 63 9.79 2.69 16.28
C LYS A 63 10.47 3.85 15.56
N ASP A 64 11.37 4.50 16.28
CA ASP A 64 12.27 5.51 15.73
C ASP A 64 13.66 4.88 15.48
N PHE A 65 14.28 5.28 14.37
CA PHE A 65 15.62 4.83 13.98
C PHE A 65 16.51 6.06 13.83
N SER A 66 17.77 5.94 14.25
CA SER A 66 18.77 7.02 14.10
C SER A 66 19.06 7.33 12.63
N ASP A 67 18.91 6.36 11.75
CA ASP A 67 19.04 6.49 10.30
C ASP A 67 17.68 6.68 9.60
N GLY A 68 16.67 7.20 10.29
CA GLY A 68 15.34 7.45 9.72
C GLY A 68 15.33 8.53 8.64
N VAL A 69 14.85 8.20 7.44
CA VAL A 69 14.80 9.13 6.28
C VAL A 69 13.39 9.49 5.83
N ALA A 70 12.39 8.77 6.31
CA ALA A 70 10.98 9.07 6.08
C ALA A 70 10.15 8.63 7.30
N ARG A 71 8.90 9.10 7.39
CA ARG A 71 7.95 8.66 8.42
C ARG A 71 6.65 8.16 7.81
N GLY A 72 6.07 7.15 8.44
CA GLY A 72 4.74 6.63 8.14
C GLY A 72 3.83 6.68 9.36
N ALA A 73 2.55 6.93 9.13
CA ALA A 73 1.50 6.95 10.17
C ALA A 73 0.23 6.17 9.76
N PHE A 74 0.24 5.56 8.58
CA PHE A 74 -0.90 4.79 8.08
C PHE A 74 -1.02 3.45 8.85
N PRO A 75 -2.22 2.99 9.22
CA PRO A 75 -2.37 1.67 9.86
C PRO A 75 -1.94 0.54 8.91
N ILE A 76 -1.72 -0.65 9.45
CA ILE A 76 -1.60 -1.85 8.63
C ILE A 76 -3.00 -2.16 8.07
N ASP A 77 -3.13 -2.29 6.75
CA ASP A 77 -4.38 -2.53 6.01
C ASP A 77 -4.21 -3.69 5.00
N ILE A 78 -4.46 -4.92 5.46
CA ILE A 78 -4.30 -6.15 4.67
C ILE A 78 -5.69 -6.73 4.37
N HIS A 79 -5.99 -6.81 3.07
CA HIS A 79 -7.25 -7.37 2.56
C HIS A 79 -7.01 -8.83 2.19
N SER A 80 -7.87 -9.73 2.66
CA SER A 80 -7.75 -11.14 2.29
C SER A 80 -7.87 -11.31 0.77
N PRO A 81 -6.99 -12.10 0.13
CA PRO A 81 -7.15 -12.46 -1.27
C PRO A 81 -8.32 -13.42 -1.49
N VAL A 82 -8.82 -14.06 -0.43
CA VAL A 82 -9.93 -15.01 -0.47
C VAL A 82 -10.96 -14.62 0.59
N GLY A 83 -12.04 -13.96 0.17
CA GLY A 83 -13.14 -13.53 1.04
C GLY A 83 -13.06 -12.08 1.50
N ALA A 84 -14.00 -11.68 2.37
CA ALA A 84 -14.22 -10.29 2.78
C ALA A 84 -13.47 -9.88 4.07
N SER A 85 -12.52 -10.68 4.54
CA SER A 85 -11.81 -10.39 5.78
C SER A 85 -10.76 -9.28 5.61
N LEU A 86 -10.73 -8.39 6.60
CA LEU A 86 -9.79 -7.27 6.70
C LEU A 86 -8.95 -7.46 7.96
N PHE A 87 -7.64 -7.49 7.80
CA PHE A 87 -6.70 -7.36 8.91
C PHE A 87 -6.25 -5.90 8.98
N ALA A 88 -6.76 -5.18 9.97
CA ALA A 88 -6.41 -3.80 10.24
C ALA A 88 -5.79 -3.66 11.63
N GLU A 89 -4.60 -3.09 11.72
CA GLU A 89 -3.93 -2.87 13.00
C GLU A 89 -3.35 -1.44 13.06
N LYS A 90 -3.74 -0.71 14.11
CA LYS A 90 -3.32 0.68 14.30
C LYS A 90 -1.97 0.77 14.97
N ILE A 91 -1.21 1.79 14.62
CA ILE A 91 0.00 2.18 15.35
C ILE A 91 -0.40 2.56 16.78
N LYS A 92 0.25 1.94 17.77
CA LYS A 92 -0.06 2.17 19.18
C LYS A 92 0.25 3.61 19.59
N LYS A 93 -0.49 4.09 20.59
CA LYS A 93 -0.31 5.42 21.21
C LYS A 93 -0.39 6.59 20.21
N ASN A 94 -1.11 6.43 19.09
CA ASN A 94 -1.23 7.43 18.02
C ASN A 94 0.12 7.99 17.54
N ARG A 95 1.14 7.12 17.50
CA ARG A 95 2.48 7.48 17.01
C ARG A 95 2.57 7.33 15.49
N SER A 96 3.72 7.73 14.97
CA SER A 96 4.22 7.34 13.66
C SER A 96 5.49 6.50 13.84
N TYR A 97 5.95 5.84 12.78
CA TYR A 97 7.22 5.11 12.75
C TYR A 97 8.18 5.74 11.76
N SER A 98 9.48 5.56 11.99
CA SER A 98 10.54 5.94 11.04
C SER A 98 10.81 4.81 10.05
N ILE A 99 11.10 5.18 8.81
CA ILE A 99 11.62 4.29 7.77
C ILE A 99 13.13 4.53 7.70
N PRO A 100 13.98 3.59 8.13
CA PRO A 100 15.42 3.75 8.10
C PRO A 100 15.96 3.70 6.67
N TYR A 101 17.04 4.46 6.41
CA TYR A 101 17.76 4.49 5.13
C TYR A 101 18.11 3.08 4.63
N ARG A 102 18.48 2.19 5.55
CA ARG A 102 18.81 0.78 5.25
C ARG A 102 17.68 -0.01 4.59
N CYS A 103 16.42 0.42 4.68
CA CYS A 103 15.30 -0.17 3.93
C CYS A 103 15.37 0.14 2.42
N LEU A 104 16.09 1.18 2.02
CA LEU A 104 16.21 1.66 0.64
C LEU A 104 17.46 1.09 -0.06
N VAL A 105 18.39 0.48 0.69
CA VAL A 105 19.68 -0.01 0.18
C VAL A 105 19.64 -1.53 -0.07
N PRO A 106 19.67 -2.01 -1.32
CA PRO A 106 19.67 -3.44 -1.62
C PRO A 106 20.95 -4.14 -1.17
N ILE A 107 20.84 -5.37 -0.67
CA ILE A 107 22.00 -6.22 -0.40
C ILE A 107 22.68 -6.58 -1.74
N GLY A 108 24.00 -6.41 -1.79
CA GLY A 108 24.83 -6.87 -2.91
C GLY A 108 24.93 -5.91 -4.10
N LEU A 109 24.27 -4.75 -4.05
CA LEU A 109 24.38 -3.70 -5.07
C LEU A 109 25.04 -2.45 -4.48
N LYS A 110 26.03 -1.90 -5.18
CA LYS A 110 26.72 -0.65 -4.78
C LYS A 110 26.19 0.52 -5.61
N GLY A 111 25.99 1.67 -4.96
CA GLY A 111 25.54 2.89 -5.63
C GLY A 111 24.10 2.85 -6.14
N VAL A 112 23.27 1.93 -5.63
CA VAL A 112 21.86 1.79 -6.02
C VAL A 112 20.99 1.97 -4.79
N HIS A 113 19.99 2.85 -4.90
CA HIS A 113 18.92 3.01 -3.93
C HIS A 113 17.57 2.70 -4.58
N VAL A 114 16.64 2.23 -3.77
CA VAL A 114 15.28 1.93 -4.17
C VAL A 114 14.32 2.69 -3.25
N ALA A 115 13.27 3.26 -3.81
CA ALA A 115 12.29 4.05 -3.10
C ALA A 115 10.85 3.66 -3.48
N GLY A 116 9.88 4.11 -2.71
CA GLY A 116 8.47 3.81 -2.98
C GLY A 116 8.07 2.41 -2.54
N ARG A 117 7.19 1.77 -3.33
CA ARG A 117 6.58 0.49 -2.95
C ARG A 117 7.57 -0.68 -2.90
N CYS A 118 8.73 -0.57 -3.52
CA CYS A 118 9.68 -1.69 -3.62
C CYS A 118 10.75 -1.70 -2.52
N ILE A 119 10.69 -0.81 -1.52
CA ILE A 119 11.60 -0.81 -0.36
C ILE A 119 11.46 -2.10 0.46
N SER A 120 12.45 -2.37 1.32
CA SER A 120 12.50 -3.60 2.09
C SER A 120 11.61 -3.56 3.34
N THR A 121 10.59 -4.43 3.35
CA THR A 121 9.63 -4.57 4.47
C THR A 121 9.11 -6.00 4.55
N THR A 122 8.58 -6.40 5.71
CA THR A 122 7.69 -7.57 5.77
C THR A 122 6.39 -7.31 5.02
N HIS A 123 5.59 -8.35 4.79
CA HIS A 123 4.29 -8.25 4.12
C HIS A 123 3.35 -7.28 4.85
N GLU A 124 3.31 -7.35 6.18
CA GLU A 124 2.42 -6.55 7.02
C GLU A 124 2.88 -5.09 7.09
N ALA A 125 4.18 -4.85 7.27
CA ALA A 125 4.72 -3.50 7.24
C ALA A 125 4.54 -2.85 5.86
N HIS A 126 4.57 -3.64 4.78
CA HIS A 126 4.32 -3.15 3.43
C HIS A 126 2.92 -2.53 3.30
N ALA A 127 1.93 -3.13 3.94
CA ALA A 127 0.55 -2.66 3.89
C ALA A 127 0.37 -1.24 4.46
N SER A 128 1.25 -0.82 5.36
CA SER A 128 1.30 0.55 5.89
C SER A 128 2.22 1.47 5.07
N THR A 129 3.39 1.00 4.65
CA THR A 129 4.43 1.82 3.98
C THR A 129 4.19 2.08 2.50
N ARG A 130 3.31 1.34 1.83
CA ARG A 130 3.08 1.46 0.37
C ARG A 130 2.17 2.62 -0.04
N VAL A 131 1.69 3.43 0.91
CA VAL A 131 0.83 4.57 0.62
C VAL A 131 1.61 5.70 -0.08
N MET A 132 0.90 6.60 -0.76
CA MET A 132 1.52 7.64 -1.59
C MET A 132 2.48 8.54 -0.80
N ALA A 133 2.08 8.94 0.41
CA ALA A 133 2.88 9.86 1.24
C ALA A 133 4.27 9.29 1.57
N THR A 134 4.34 8.04 2.04
CA THR A 134 5.61 7.35 2.35
C THR A 134 6.39 7.04 1.08
N CYS A 135 5.72 6.77 -0.05
CA CYS A 135 6.40 6.60 -1.33
C CYS A 135 7.09 7.87 -1.80
N PHE A 136 6.43 9.04 -1.69
CA PHE A 136 7.05 10.31 -2.02
C PHE A 136 8.19 10.67 -1.06
N ALA A 137 8.00 10.47 0.25
CA ALA A 137 9.03 10.76 1.24
C ALA A 137 10.30 9.91 1.02
N THR A 138 10.14 8.61 0.76
CA THR A 138 11.28 7.74 0.43
C THR A 138 11.89 8.06 -0.92
N GLY A 139 11.09 8.52 -1.89
CA GLY A 139 11.57 9.01 -3.19
C GLY A 139 12.47 10.24 -3.05
N GLN A 140 12.04 11.22 -2.25
CA GLN A 140 12.85 12.39 -1.93
C GLN A 140 14.15 11.98 -1.25
N ALA A 141 14.07 11.14 -0.21
CA ALA A 141 15.23 10.68 0.54
C ALA A 141 16.26 9.91 -0.30
N ALA A 142 15.83 9.19 -1.33
CA ALA A 142 16.75 8.49 -2.23
C ALA A 142 17.46 9.41 -3.23
N GLY A 143 16.88 10.59 -3.49
CA GLY A 143 17.34 11.54 -4.52
C GLY A 143 18.16 12.71 -4.00
N THR A 144 18.35 12.85 -2.68
CA THR A 144 19.13 13.90 -2.01
C THR A 144 20.26 13.31 -1.21
#